data_AF-A0A444X5M6-F1
#
_entry.id   AF-A0A444X5M6-F1
#
_cell.length_a   1.000
_cell.length_b   1.000
_cell.length_c   1.000
_cell.angle_alpha   90.00
_cell.angle_beta   90.00
_cell.angle_gamma   90.00
#
_symmetry.space_group_name_H-M   'P 1'
#
loop_
_entity.id
_entity.type
_entity.pdbx_description
1 polymer ?
#
loop_
_entity_poly.entity_id
_entity_poly.type
_entity_poly.pdbx_seq_one_letter_code
_entity_poly.pdbx_strand_id
1 'polypeptide(L)'
;MTVGLSDGSVSIVSFLESMLEIQEEWKAHDFELWTTAFDIHQPNLVYTGSDDCKFSYWDLTDGPSNMVFQNSKAHKMGVCCIQKSSHDPYSLVTGSYDETLRVWDLRTISKPVNVTSIGLGEGVWSVKHHPYIPNLVLDACMHNGFAIVSIKGNEVQVLETYKKHDSLAYGADWQKGEANHRVERTKPIVAI
;
A
#
# COMPACT_ATOMS: atom_id res chain seq x y z
N MET A 1 8.18 0.37 -14.36
CA MET A 1 7.70 -0.26 -13.11
C MET A 1 8.79 -0.17 -12.06
N THR A 2 8.46 -0.36 -10.79
CA THR A 2 9.44 -0.42 -9.69
C THR A 2 9.45 -1.83 -9.12
N VAL A 3 10.63 -2.31 -8.77
CA VAL A 3 10.87 -3.67 -8.24
C VAL A 3 11.62 -3.54 -6.93
N GLY A 4 11.14 -4.22 -5.90
CA GLY A 4 11.84 -4.38 -4.62
C GLY A 4 12.64 -5.67 -4.59
N LEU A 5 13.84 -5.60 -4.02
CA LEU A 5 14.73 -6.75 -3.88
C LEU A 5 14.90 -7.15 -2.41
N SER A 6 15.19 -8.44 -2.17
CA SER A 6 15.38 -8.98 -0.82
C SER A 6 16.62 -8.42 -0.12
N ASP A 7 17.55 -7.85 -0.88
CA ASP A 7 18.68 -7.12 -0.31
C ASP A 7 18.31 -5.67 0.06
N GLY A 8 17.04 -5.26 0.00
CA GLY A 8 16.63 -3.88 0.33
C GLY A 8 16.86 -2.85 -0.78
N SER A 9 17.34 -3.29 -1.95
CA SER A 9 17.49 -2.43 -3.12
C SER A 9 16.16 -2.24 -3.86
N VAL A 10 16.06 -1.15 -4.62
CA VAL A 10 14.95 -0.84 -5.51
C VAL A 10 15.51 -0.67 -6.92
N SER A 11 14.82 -1.24 -7.91
CA SER A 11 15.14 -1.05 -9.32
C SER A 11 13.96 -0.39 -10.04
N ILE A 12 14.23 0.62 -10.88
CA ILE A 12 13.27 1.09 -11.88
C ILE A 12 13.52 0.32 -13.16
N VAL A 13 12.49 -0.37 -13.62
CA VAL A 13 12.58 -1.25 -14.79
C VAL A 13 11.63 -0.75 -15.87
N SER A 14 12.15 -0.50 -17.07
CA SER A 14 11.33 -0.28 -18.26
C SER A 14 11.06 -1.61 -18.97
N PHE A 15 9.97 -1.66 -19.72
CA PHE A 15 9.68 -2.76 -20.64
C PHE A 15 9.55 -2.19 -22.05
N LEU A 16 10.48 -2.52 -22.93
CA LEU A 16 10.51 -2.08 -24.32
C LEU A 16 10.85 -3.27 -25.21
N GLU A 17 10.15 -3.42 -26.33
CA GLU A 17 10.45 -4.44 -27.36
C GLU A 17 10.56 -5.88 -26.81
N SER A 18 9.74 -6.23 -25.81
CA SER A 18 9.77 -7.53 -25.13
C SER A 18 10.99 -7.79 -24.23
N MET A 19 11.73 -6.74 -23.88
CA MET A 19 12.86 -6.80 -22.95
C MET A 19 12.61 -5.93 -21.72
N LEU A 20 13.11 -6.41 -20.57
CA LEU A 20 13.17 -5.65 -19.33
C LEU A 20 14.55 -5.02 -19.19
N GLU A 21 14.60 -3.71 -18.98
CA GLU A 21 15.85 -2.97 -18.78
C GLU A 21 15.81 -2.23 -17.44
N ILE A 22 16.85 -2.43 -16.63
CA ILE A 22 17.05 -1.65 -15.40
C ILE A 22 17.54 -0.26 -15.81
N GLN A 23 16.73 0.75 -15.53
CA GLN A 23 17.06 2.15 -15.78
C GLN A 23 17.86 2.74 -14.61
N GLU A 24 17.42 2.44 -13.39
CA GLU A 24 18.03 2.93 -12.15
C GLU A 24 17.99 1.80 -11.12
N GLU A 25 19.00 1.73 -10.26
CA GLU A 25 19.01 0.83 -9.10
C GLU A 25 19.75 1.47 -7.94
N TRP A 26 19.19 1.38 -6.74
CA TRP A 26 19.82 1.92 -5.54
C TRP A 26 19.44 1.13 -4.29
N LYS A 27 20.33 1.21 -3.29
CA LYS A 27 20.10 0.65 -1.96
C LYS A 27 19.16 1.57 -1.18
N ALA A 28 17.90 1.17 -1.04
CA ALA A 28 16.89 1.98 -0.37
C ALA A 28 16.79 1.67 1.13
N HIS A 29 16.98 0.41 1.51
CA HIS A 29 16.81 -0.09 2.87
C HIS A 29 17.91 -1.08 3.26
N ASP A 30 18.10 -1.27 4.57
CA ASP A 30 19.13 -2.17 5.08
C ASP A 30 18.71 -3.65 4.96
N PHE A 31 17.41 -3.93 5.09
CA PHE A 31 16.78 -5.26 5.05
C PHE A 31 15.82 -5.37 3.85
N GLU A 32 15.18 -6.53 3.70
CA GLU A 32 14.27 -6.89 2.62
C GLU A 32 13.28 -5.77 2.30
N LEU A 33 13.18 -5.40 1.01
CA LEU A 33 12.15 -4.50 0.55
C LEU A 33 10.87 -5.28 0.28
N TRP A 34 9.86 -5.08 1.12
CA TRP A 34 8.56 -5.74 0.96
C TRP A 34 7.68 -5.05 -0.08
N THR A 35 7.81 -3.73 -0.21
CA THR A 35 6.87 -2.97 -1.03
C THR A 35 7.51 -1.71 -1.60
N THR A 36 7.09 -1.39 -2.82
CA THR A 36 7.41 -0.16 -3.52
C THR A 36 6.22 0.28 -4.35
N ALA A 37 6.00 1.59 -4.45
CA ALA A 37 4.89 2.16 -5.22
C ALA A 37 5.28 3.52 -5.81
N PHE A 38 4.92 3.76 -7.07
CA PHE A 38 4.94 5.11 -7.63
C PHE A 38 3.78 5.95 -7.09
N ASP A 39 3.99 7.25 -6.95
CA ASP A 39 2.87 8.17 -6.85
C ASP A 39 2.18 8.30 -8.21
N ILE A 40 0.88 8.01 -8.24
CA ILE A 40 0.07 8.03 -9.47
C ILE A 40 -0.26 9.45 -9.98
N HIS A 41 -0.09 10.47 -9.14
CA HIS A 41 -0.28 11.89 -9.46
C HIS A 41 1.06 12.59 -9.72
N GLN A 42 2.18 12.06 -9.20
CA GLN A 42 3.53 12.59 -9.37
C GLN A 42 4.51 11.46 -9.74
N PRO A 43 4.67 11.12 -11.03
CA PRO A 43 5.32 9.87 -11.45
C PRO A 43 6.83 9.76 -11.15
N ASN A 44 7.49 10.87 -10.78
CA ASN A 44 8.89 10.85 -10.34
C ASN A 44 9.04 10.40 -8.88
N LEU A 45 7.93 10.30 -8.14
CA LEU A 45 7.94 9.98 -6.73
C LEU A 45 7.78 8.47 -6.52
N VAL A 46 8.62 7.92 -5.67
CA VAL A 46 8.58 6.51 -5.28
C VAL A 46 8.52 6.39 -3.75
N TYR A 47 7.67 5.49 -3.28
CA TYR A 47 7.54 5.11 -1.89
C TYR A 47 8.08 3.72 -1.67
N THR A 48 8.77 3.48 -0.56
CA THR A 48 9.38 2.18 -0.25
C THR A 48 9.13 1.79 1.20
N GLY A 49 8.93 0.50 1.44
CA GLY A 49 8.70 -0.08 2.76
C GLY A 49 9.45 -1.40 2.92
N SER A 50 10.05 -1.60 4.09
CA SER A 50 11.00 -2.68 4.34
C SER A 50 10.81 -3.32 5.71
N ASP A 51 11.43 -4.49 5.88
CA ASP A 51 11.55 -5.20 7.15
C ASP A 51 12.39 -4.44 8.18
N ASP A 52 13.18 -3.45 7.75
CA ASP A 52 13.92 -2.54 8.65
C ASP A 52 13.01 -1.57 9.44
N CYS A 53 11.69 -1.75 9.35
CA CYS A 53 10.63 -0.94 9.98
C CYS A 53 10.55 0.49 9.44
N LYS A 54 11.20 0.80 8.31
CA LYS A 54 11.21 2.16 7.74
C LYS A 54 10.27 2.27 6.55
N PHE A 55 9.67 3.45 6.45
CA PHE A 55 8.96 3.94 5.27
C PHE A 55 9.75 5.11 4.68
N SER A 56 10.11 5.04 3.40
CA SER A 56 10.88 6.08 2.72
C SER A 56 10.15 6.63 1.49
N TYR A 57 10.51 7.85 1.12
CA TYR A 57 9.98 8.61 0.00
C TYR A 57 11.15 9.22 -0.80
N TRP A 58 11.14 8.99 -2.10
CA TRP A 58 12.21 9.32 -3.05
C TRP A 58 11.66 10.21 -4.17
N ASP A 59 12.43 11.21 -4.58
CA ASP A 59 12.18 12.00 -5.80
C ASP A 59 13.26 11.65 -6.82
N LEU A 60 12.85 11.03 -7.91
CA LEU A 60 13.75 10.53 -8.95
C LEU A 60 14.05 11.58 -10.04
N THR A 61 13.62 12.83 -9.87
CA THR A 61 13.84 13.89 -10.88
C THR A 61 15.32 14.07 -11.21
N ASP A 62 16.20 13.97 -10.21
CA ASP A 62 17.67 14.05 -10.35
C ASP A 62 18.35 12.68 -10.10
N GLY A 63 17.59 11.59 -10.28
CA GLY A 63 18.03 10.22 -9.97
C GLY A 63 17.77 9.80 -8.51
N PRO A 64 18.11 8.54 -8.16
CA PRO A 64 17.72 7.94 -6.87
C PRO A 64 18.57 8.37 -5.66
N SER A 65 19.54 9.26 -5.86
CA SER A 65 20.44 9.72 -4.80
C SER A 65 19.78 10.62 -3.75
N ASN A 66 18.60 11.18 -4.06
CA ASN A 66 17.89 12.13 -3.22
C ASN A 66 16.69 11.49 -2.52
N MET A 67 16.97 10.80 -1.40
CA MET A 67 15.91 10.45 -0.46
C MET A 67 15.31 11.72 0.14
N VAL A 68 14.03 11.98 -0.12
CA VAL A 68 13.35 13.18 0.36
C VAL A 68 12.97 13.03 1.83
N PHE A 69 12.54 11.83 2.22
CA PHE A 69 12.09 11.56 3.58
C PHE A 69 12.23 10.09 3.94
N GLN A 70 12.50 9.82 5.22
CA GLN A 70 12.42 8.49 5.81
C GLN A 70 11.83 8.59 7.22
N ASN A 71 10.83 7.77 7.49
CA ASN A 71 10.27 7.57 8.81
C ASN A 71 10.73 6.23 9.39
N SER A 72 11.43 6.28 10.51
CA SER A 72 11.89 5.10 11.27
C SER A 72 11.24 4.96 12.65
N LYS A 73 10.18 5.74 12.93
CA LYS A 73 9.57 5.86 14.26
C LYS A 73 8.10 5.44 14.32
N ALA A 74 7.39 5.48 13.20
CA ALA A 74 5.96 5.23 13.16
C ALA A 74 5.66 3.73 13.21
N HIS A 75 6.33 2.94 12.37
CA HIS A 75 6.19 1.49 12.29
C HIS A 75 7.10 0.79 13.31
N LYS A 76 6.59 -0.28 13.92
CA LYS A 76 7.32 -1.08 14.94
C LYS A 76 7.82 -2.42 14.41
N MET A 77 7.34 -2.82 13.25
CA MET A 77 7.75 -4.01 12.50
C MET A 77 7.74 -3.68 11.01
N GLY A 78 8.08 -4.64 10.15
CA GLY A 78 8.20 -4.45 8.70
C GLY A 78 7.00 -3.76 8.06
N VAL A 79 7.27 -2.89 7.10
CA VAL A 79 6.24 -2.19 6.30
C VAL A 79 5.92 -3.06 5.08
N CYS A 80 4.82 -3.80 5.15
CA CYS A 80 4.51 -4.85 4.17
C CYS A 80 3.83 -4.33 2.90
N CYS A 81 3.11 -3.21 2.98
CA CYS A 81 2.39 -2.66 1.84
C CYS A 81 2.27 -1.14 1.91
N ILE A 82 2.28 -0.51 0.73
CA ILE A 82 2.08 0.93 0.53
C ILE A 82 1.06 1.11 -0.59
N GLN A 83 0.10 2.01 -0.40
CA GLN A 83 -0.89 2.27 -1.43
C GLN A 83 -1.29 3.75 -1.49
N LYS A 84 -1.07 4.35 -2.66
CA LYS A 84 -1.43 5.74 -2.96
C LYS A 84 -2.92 5.85 -3.28
N SER A 85 -3.59 6.83 -2.68
CA SER A 85 -5.01 7.07 -2.96
C SER A 85 -5.25 7.56 -4.38
N SER A 86 -6.14 6.85 -5.08
CA SER A 86 -6.68 7.25 -6.39
C SER A 86 -7.69 8.38 -6.31
N HIS A 87 -8.21 8.68 -5.12
CA HIS A 87 -9.25 9.68 -4.90
C HIS A 87 -8.73 10.95 -4.23
N ASP A 88 -7.67 10.85 -3.42
CA ASP A 88 -7.04 11.98 -2.74
C ASP A 88 -5.54 12.04 -3.07
N PRO A 89 -5.06 13.08 -3.78
CA PRO A 89 -3.65 13.20 -4.15
C PRO A 89 -2.71 13.35 -2.95
N TYR A 90 -3.19 13.67 -1.75
CA TYR A 90 -2.36 13.80 -0.56
C TYR A 90 -2.42 12.61 0.38
N SER A 91 -3.35 11.67 0.18
CA SER A 91 -3.49 10.49 1.05
C SER A 91 -2.62 9.33 0.56
N LEU A 92 -1.92 8.70 1.50
CA LEU A 92 -1.17 7.46 1.34
C LEU A 92 -1.49 6.53 2.51
N VAL A 93 -1.63 5.24 2.24
CA VAL A 93 -1.85 4.22 3.27
C VAL A 93 -0.66 3.28 3.32
N THR A 94 -0.23 2.90 4.53
CA THR A 94 0.74 1.83 4.73
C THR A 94 0.21 0.79 5.70
N GLY A 95 0.49 -0.48 5.42
CA GLY A 95 0.23 -1.61 6.30
C GLY A 95 1.53 -2.23 6.78
N SER A 96 1.52 -2.80 7.98
CA SER A 96 2.70 -3.34 8.62
C SER A 96 2.42 -4.64 9.34
N TYR A 97 3.49 -5.41 9.52
CA TYR A 97 3.50 -6.60 10.36
C TYR A 97 3.17 -6.28 11.83
N ASP A 98 3.24 -5.01 12.25
CA ASP A 98 2.82 -4.54 13.57
C ASP A 98 1.29 -4.44 13.75
N GLU A 99 0.53 -5.09 12.88
CA GLU A 99 -0.94 -5.22 12.90
C GLU A 99 -1.72 -3.93 12.67
N THR A 100 -1.03 -2.85 12.29
CA THR A 100 -1.67 -1.53 12.13
C THR A 100 -1.57 -0.99 10.72
N LEU A 101 -2.67 -0.36 10.31
CA LEU A 101 -2.77 0.46 9.12
C LEU A 101 -2.55 1.92 9.51
N ARG A 102 -1.74 2.63 8.72
CA ARG A 102 -1.41 4.03 8.94
C ARG A 102 -1.84 4.85 7.74
N VAL A 103 -2.46 5.98 8.03
CA VAL A 103 -2.85 6.97 7.03
C VAL A 103 -1.89 8.14 7.13
N TRP A 104 -1.36 8.55 5.98
CA TRP A 104 -0.39 9.62 5.86
C TRP A 104 -0.96 10.73 4.98
N ASP A 105 -0.75 11.97 5.43
CA ASP A 105 -0.94 13.15 4.60
C ASP A 105 0.42 13.58 4.07
N LEU A 106 0.60 13.51 2.74
CA LEU A 106 1.85 13.84 2.06
C LEU A 106 2.27 15.30 2.25
N ARG A 107 1.33 16.20 2.59
CA ARG A 107 1.64 17.61 2.93
C ARG A 107 2.33 17.72 4.29
N THR A 108 2.18 16.71 5.16
CA THR A 108 2.74 16.66 6.51
C THR A 108 3.31 15.27 6.85
N ILE A 109 4.11 14.70 5.96
CA ILE A 109 4.54 13.29 5.97
C ILE A 109 5.34 12.82 7.20
N SER A 110 5.81 13.77 8.03
CA SER A 110 6.63 13.49 9.23
C SER A 110 6.03 12.48 10.22
N LYS A 111 4.70 12.38 10.28
CA LYS A 111 3.95 11.43 11.12
C LYS A 111 2.64 11.04 10.44
N PRO A 112 2.11 9.85 10.71
CA PRO A 112 0.78 9.48 10.24
C PRO A 112 -0.30 10.35 10.90
N VAL A 113 -1.35 10.66 10.16
CA VAL A 113 -2.52 11.40 10.67
C VAL A 113 -3.48 10.48 11.43
N ASN A 114 -3.43 9.18 11.16
CA ASN A 114 -4.11 8.14 11.92
C ASN A 114 -3.27 6.87 11.95
N VAL A 115 -3.34 6.16 13.08
CA VAL A 115 -2.85 4.79 13.25
C VAL A 115 -4.01 3.96 13.78
N THR A 116 -4.40 2.91 13.07
CA THR A 116 -5.50 2.03 13.47
C THR A 116 -5.07 0.59 13.41
N SER A 117 -5.26 -0.13 14.53
CA SER A 117 -5.19 -1.59 14.50
C SER A 117 -6.40 -2.10 13.74
N ILE A 118 -6.16 -3.00 12.78
CA ILE A 118 -7.25 -3.63 12.02
C ILE A 118 -8.07 -4.58 12.94
N GLY A 119 -7.65 -4.76 14.20
CA GLY A 119 -8.40 -5.56 15.20
C GLY A 119 -8.46 -7.05 14.84
N LEU A 120 -7.68 -7.44 13.84
CA LEU A 120 -7.51 -8.80 13.38
C LEU A 120 -6.31 -9.49 14.04
N GLY A 121 -5.55 -8.80 14.89
CA GLY A 121 -4.47 -9.40 15.70
C GLY A 121 -3.30 -9.96 14.88
N GLU A 122 -3.12 -9.50 13.63
CA GLU A 122 -2.17 -10.05 12.67
C GLU A 122 -1.69 -8.97 11.70
N GLY A 123 -0.53 -9.19 11.06
CA GLY A 123 0.09 -8.23 10.15
C GLY A 123 -0.73 -7.89 8.90
N VAL A 124 -0.72 -6.61 8.51
CA VAL A 124 -1.39 -6.11 7.29
C VAL A 124 -0.46 -6.28 6.09
N TRP A 125 -0.68 -7.30 5.28
CA TRP A 125 0.21 -7.71 4.18
C TRP A 125 -0.08 -7.02 2.86
N SER A 126 -1.34 -6.66 2.60
CA SER A 126 -1.73 -5.97 1.36
C SER A 126 -2.90 -5.05 1.63
N VAL A 127 -2.94 -3.92 0.92
CA VAL A 127 -4.03 -2.94 0.95
C VAL A 127 -4.42 -2.58 -0.48
N LYS A 128 -5.71 -2.53 -0.77
CA LYS A 128 -6.27 -2.09 -2.06
C LYS A 128 -7.41 -1.09 -1.86
N HIS A 129 -7.23 0.15 -2.31
CA HIS A 129 -8.32 1.12 -2.44
C HIS A 129 -9.40 0.57 -3.36
N HIS A 130 -10.64 0.75 -2.93
CA HIS A 130 -11.78 0.46 -3.78
C HIS A 130 -11.75 1.42 -5.00
N PRO A 131 -11.92 0.92 -6.22
CA PRO A 131 -11.69 1.72 -7.44
C PRO A 131 -12.71 2.85 -7.64
N TYR A 132 -13.94 2.70 -7.14
CA TYR A 132 -15.01 3.73 -7.32
C TYR A 132 -15.51 4.42 -6.04
N ILE A 133 -15.53 3.74 -4.90
CA ILE A 133 -15.94 4.29 -3.61
C ILE A 133 -14.71 4.92 -2.96
N PRO A 134 -14.66 6.25 -2.80
CA PRO A 134 -13.57 6.88 -2.06
C PRO A 134 -13.53 6.37 -0.63
N ASN A 135 -12.37 6.48 0.01
CA ASN A 135 -12.24 6.22 1.45
C ASN A 135 -12.57 4.78 1.88
N LEU A 136 -12.50 3.82 0.96
CA LEU A 136 -12.72 2.40 1.25
C LEU A 136 -11.49 1.61 0.80
N VAL A 137 -10.97 0.76 1.67
CA VAL A 137 -9.85 -0.15 1.38
C VAL A 137 -10.20 -1.59 1.75
N LEU A 138 -9.53 -2.51 1.06
CA LEU A 138 -9.53 -3.93 1.34
C LEU A 138 -8.13 -4.32 1.83
N ASP A 139 -8.08 -4.86 3.04
CA ASP A 139 -6.84 -5.25 3.70
C ASP A 139 -6.75 -6.78 3.76
N ALA A 140 -5.59 -7.33 3.42
CA ALA A 140 -5.25 -8.74 3.65
C ALA A 140 -4.40 -8.88 4.90
N CYS A 141 -4.88 -9.67 5.85
CA CYS A 141 -4.33 -9.76 7.20
C CYS A 141 -3.91 -11.20 7.49
N MET A 142 -2.66 -11.54 7.14
CA MET A 142 -1.95 -12.81 7.38
C MET A 142 -2.85 -14.01 7.73
N HIS A 143 -3.11 -14.31 9.00
CA HIS A 143 -3.91 -15.47 9.43
C HIS A 143 -5.41 -15.21 9.58
N ASN A 144 -5.84 -13.96 9.61
CA ASN A 144 -7.21 -13.55 9.96
C ASN A 144 -8.02 -13.03 8.76
N GLY A 145 -7.63 -13.46 7.55
CA GLY A 145 -8.38 -13.24 6.33
C GLY A 145 -8.30 -11.81 5.81
N PHE A 146 -9.45 -11.20 5.53
CA PHE A 146 -9.50 -9.86 4.94
C PHE A 146 -10.43 -8.92 5.71
N ALA A 147 -10.13 -7.62 5.70
CA ALA A 147 -10.97 -6.58 6.29
C ALA A 147 -11.36 -5.55 5.22
N ILE A 148 -12.58 -5.03 5.34
CA ILE A 148 -13.02 -3.83 4.60
C ILE A 148 -12.97 -2.66 5.59
N VAL A 149 -12.22 -1.62 5.25
CA VAL A 149 -11.95 -0.50 6.16
C VAL A 149 -12.34 0.82 5.48
N SER A 150 -13.06 1.67 6.21
CA SER A 150 -13.35 3.03 5.81
C SER A 150 -12.32 4.00 6.39
N ILE A 151 -11.81 4.93 5.57
CA ILE A 151 -10.81 5.94 5.93
C ILE A 151 -11.35 7.33 5.59
N LYS A 152 -11.95 8.04 6.56
CA LYS A 152 -12.52 9.38 6.36
C LYS A 152 -11.66 10.43 7.07
N GLY A 153 -10.73 11.04 6.33
CA GLY A 153 -9.77 11.96 6.91
C GLY A 153 -8.91 11.24 7.95
N ASN A 154 -9.05 11.63 9.22
CA ASN A 154 -8.32 11.01 10.33
C ASN A 154 -9.11 9.91 11.04
N GLU A 155 -10.31 9.58 10.60
CA GLU A 155 -11.11 8.50 11.17
C GLU A 155 -10.96 7.23 10.33
N VAL A 156 -10.62 6.13 10.98
CA VAL A 156 -10.49 4.81 10.34
C VAL A 156 -11.38 3.82 11.08
N GLN A 157 -12.21 3.10 10.34
CA GLN A 157 -13.19 2.15 10.88
C GLN A 157 -13.18 0.85 10.09
N VAL A 158 -12.99 -0.27 10.78
CA VAL A 158 -13.22 -1.60 10.22
C VAL A 158 -14.73 -1.80 10.06
N LEU A 159 -15.19 -1.99 8.83
CA LEU A 159 -16.61 -2.17 8.51
C LEU A 159 -17.01 -3.65 8.55
N GLU A 160 -16.20 -4.50 7.93
CA GLU A 160 -16.48 -5.94 7.79
C GLU A 160 -15.19 -6.74 7.80
N THR A 161 -15.28 -8.01 8.19
CA THR A 161 -14.16 -8.96 8.17
C THR A 161 -14.59 -10.30 7.58
N TYR A 162 -13.69 -10.93 6.83
CA TYR A 162 -13.88 -12.26 6.27
C TYR A 162 -12.86 -13.22 6.85
N LYS A 163 -13.33 -14.20 7.63
CA LYS A 163 -12.48 -15.19 8.34
C LYS A 163 -12.90 -16.65 8.07
N LYS A 164 -13.41 -16.95 6.88
CA LYS A 164 -13.97 -18.28 6.57
C LYS A 164 -12.93 -19.30 6.08
N HIS A 165 -11.64 -19.01 6.22
CA HIS A 165 -10.55 -19.92 5.86
C HIS A 165 -9.53 -19.98 7.00
N ASP A 166 -8.79 -21.09 7.06
CA ASP A 166 -7.75 -21.32 8.07
C ASP A 166 -6.32 -21.07 7.54
N SER A 167 -6.19 -20.78 6.24
CA SER A 167 -4.91 -20.52 5.56
C SER A 167 -4.49 -19.05 5.65
N LEU A 168 -3.26 -18.76 5.20
CA LEU A 168 -2.76 -17.40 5.06
C LEU A 168 -3.47 -16.63 3.93
N ALA A 169 -3.87 -15.39 4.21
CA ALA A 169 -4.40 -14.40 3.29
C ALA A 169 -3.27 -13.51 2.78
N TYR A 170 -2.66 -13.91 1.65
CA TYR A 170 -1.55 -13.18 1.03
C TYR A 170 -1.97 -11.90 0.32
N GLY A 171 -3.18 -11.87 -0.22
CA GLY A 171 -3.71 -10.74 -0.97
C GLY A 171 -5.18 -10.94 -1.28
N ALA A 172 -5.85 -9.82 -1.52
CA ALA A 172 -7.21 -9.78 -2.03
C ALA A 172 -7.33 -8.62 -3.02
N ASP A 173 -8.34 -8.69 -3.87
CA ASP A 173 -8.59 -7.64 -4.87
C ASP A 173 -10.07 -7.35 -5.04
N TRP A 174 -10.36 -6.20 -5.63
CA TRP A 174 -11.70 -5.77 -5.97
C TRP A 174 -12.05 -6.23 -7.39
N GLN A 175 -12.99 -7.16 -7.51
CA GLN A 175 -13.55 -7.53 -8.80
C GLN A 175 -14.72 -6.64 -9.16
N LYS A 176 -14.68 -6.05 -10.36
CA LYS A 176 -15.86 -5.41 -10.96
C LYS A 176 -16.90 -6.48 -11.27
N GLY A 177 -18.02 -6.45 -10.58
CA GLY A 177 -19.13 -7.37 -10.79
C GLY A 177 -19.84 -7.13 -12.13
N GLU A 178 -20.40 -8.20 -12.67
CA GLU A 178 -21.30 -8.13 -13.82
C GLU A 178 -22.61 -7.44 -13.41
N ALA A 179 -23.16 -6.64 -14.32
CA ALA A 179 -24.44 -5.99 -14.09
C ALA A 179 -25.53 -7.07 -14.12
N ASN A 180 -26.16 -7.37 -12.98
CA ASN A 180 -27.45 -8.04 -13.02
C ASN A 180 -28.42 -7.13 -13.79
N HIS A 181 -29.04 -7.66 -14.84
CA HIS A 181 -29.96 -6.97 -15.76
C HIS A 181 -31.23 -6.38 -15.12
N ARG A 182 -31.27 -6.22 -13.80
CA ARG A 182 -32.35 -5.56 -13.08
C ARG A 182 -31.74 -4.53 -12.14
N VAL A 183 -31.99 -3.27 -12.50
CA VAL A 183 -31.67 -2.02 -11.80
C VAL A 183 -30.33 -1.38 -12.19
N GLU A 184 -30.42 -0.39 -13.09
CA GLU A 184 -29.38 0.62 -13.25
C GLU A 184 -29.24 1.44 -11.97
N ARG A 185 -28.11 1.28 -11.29
CA ARG A 185 -27.18 2.35 -10.85
C ARG A 185 -26.08 1.69 -9.99
N THR A 186 -24.84 1.76 -10.50
CA THR A 186 -23.60 1.16 -9.97
C THR A 186 -23.50 -0.37 -10.13
N LYS A 187 -22.49 -0.82 -10.88
CA LYS A 187 -22.13 -2.25 -10.97
C LYS A 187 -21.61 -2.68 -9.60
N PRO A 188 -22.08 -3.81 -9.02
CA PRO A 188 -21.56 -4.27 -7.74
C PRO A 188 -20.06 -4.55 -7.86
N ILE A 189 -19.28 -4.26 -6.83
CA ILE A 189 -17.89 -4.71 -6.71
C ILE A 189 -17.82 -5.70 -5.56
N VAL A 190 -17.10 -6.80 -5.77
CA VAL A 190 -16.94 -7.87 -4.78
C VAL A 190 -15.45 -7.96 -4.42
N ALA A 191 -15.15 -8.04 -3.13
CA ALA A 191 -13.82 -8.41 -2.67
C ALA A 191 -13.64 -9.92 -2.86
N ILE A 192 -12.57 -10.33 -3.55
CA ILE A 192 -12.23 -11.73 -3.82
C ILE A 192 -10.88 -12.12 -3.20
#